data_AF-A0A3N9NCZ4-F1
#
_entry.id   AF-A0A3N9NCZ4-F1
#
_cell.length_a   1.000
_cell.length_b   1.000
_cell.length_c   1.000
_cell.angle_alpha   90.00
_cell.angle_beta   90.00
_cell.angle_gamma   90.00
#
_symmetry.space_group_name_H-M   'P 1'
#
loop_
_entity.id
_entity.type
_entity.pdbx_description
1 polymer ?
#
loop_
_entity_poly.entity_id
_entity_poly.type
_entity_poly.pdbx_seq_one_letter_code
_entity_poly.pdbx_strand_id
1 'polypeptide(L)'
;MYSTRSSLYDRILEKTPEQIFINSLRKEFELSPAESQGVLELAKQCLFGQSPQTVGKIKYICASQHARHGKPLSEQEMIEVELTLDGGVDDLNVLRASGPKALRQLKVMRLTEEAWDQSGSLTQEDIARLLQVSSRTIRQDIRELQADGNFVHTRGTDHDIGRSLSHKSRIIELYLNGDTYDSIIRKSRHSAFSIKRYVMSFGRLLLLLNHGMNDVKEMSRLLGQSERLTNEYLEIFEAHKTGDKWPKVYVELLDQLKTLYPSKKKSKGDGDES
;
A
#
# COMPACT_ATOMS: atom_id res chain seq x y z
N MET A 1 -7.62 -15.97 32.30
CA MET A 1 -7.96 -14.55 32.15
C MET A 1 -7.61 -14.12 30.72
N TYR A 2 -8.58 -14.13 29.81
CA TYR A 2 -8.37 -13.57 28.47
C TYR A 2 -8.22 -12.05 28.61
N SER A 3 -7.12 -11.50 28.09
CA SER A 3 -6.87 -10.06 28.09
C SER A 3 -8.04 -9.35 27.41
N THR A 4 -8.67 -8.38 28.08
CA THR A 4 -9.82 -7.59 27.61
C THR A 4 -9.61 -6.95 26.24
N ARG A 5 -8.36 -6.81 25.79
CA ARG A 5 -8.03 -6.45 24.41
C ARG A 5 -8.44 -7.53 23.39
N SER A 6 -8.14 -8.81 23.65
CA SER A 6 -8.47 -9.92 22.75
C SER A 6 -9.98 -9.99 22.47
N SER A 7 -10.81 -9.86 23.51
CA SER A 7 -12.27 -9.93 23.33
C SER A 7 -12.85 -8.74 22.59
N LEU A 8 -12.20 -7.57 22.60
CA LEU A 8 -12.61 -6.44 21.78
C LEU A 8 -12.20 -6.63 20.32
N TYR A 9 -11.03 -7.22 20.06
CA TYR A 9 -10.55 -7.57 18.72
C TYR A 9 -11.45 -8.60 18.04
N ASP A 10 -11.80 -9.66 18.77
CA ASP A 10 -12.64 -10.74 18.24
C ASP A 10 -14.01 -10.21 17.80
N ARG A 11 -14.57 -9.22 18.53
CA ARG A 11 -15.84 -8.57 18.19
C ARG A 11 -15.80 -7.67 16.97
N ILE A 12 -14.63 -7.13 16.61
CA ILE A 12 -14.46 -6.29 15.42
C ILE A 12 -14.29 -7.17 14.18
N LEU A 13 -13.54 -8.28 14.29
CA LEU A 13 -13.36 -9.24 13.20
C LEU A 13 -14.69 -9.81 12.70
N GLU A 14 -15.64 -10.04 13.61
CA GLU A 14 -17.02 -10.47 13.30
C GLU A 14 -17.79 -9.52 12.38
N LYS A 15 -17.33 -8.27 12.22
CA LYS A 15 -18.00 -7.24 11.40
C LYS A 15 -17.34 -7.03 10.04
N THR A 16 -16.37 -7.86 9.67
CA THR A 16 -15.74 -7.77 8.34
C THR A 16 -16.62 -8.44 7.28
N PRO A 17 -16.64 -7.94 6.04
CA PRO A 17 -17.33 -8.60 4.93
C PRO A 17 -16.91 -10.07 4.75
N GLU A 18 -15.63 -10.37 4.97
CA GLU A 18 -15.07 -11.72 4.96
C GLU A 18 -15.71 -12.60 6.03
N GLN A 19 -15.82 -12.09 7.27
CA GLN A 19 -16.39 -12.85 8.37
C GLN A 19 -17.91 -12.97 8.25
N ILE A 20 -18.59 -11.96 7.70
CA ILE A 20 -20.01 -12.03 7.35
C ILE A 20 -20.22 -13.13 6.29
N PHE A 21 -19.38 -13.17 5.26
CA PHE A 21 -19.42 -14.18 4.21
C PHE A 21 -19.18 -15.59 4.77
N ILE A 22 -18.13 -15.78 5.59
CA ILE A 22 -17.85 -17.05 6.29
C ILE A 22 -19.04 -17.45 7.17
N ASN A 23 -19.61 -16.51 7.93
CA ASN A 23 -20.73 -16.80 8.82
C ASN A 23 -22.00 -17.19 8.04
N SER A 24 -22.26 -16.60 6.87
CA SER A 24 -23.34 -17.03 5.97
C SER A 24 -23.08 -18.43 5.42
N LEU A 25 -21.86 -18.74 4.95
CA LEU A 25 -21.51 -20.09 4.50
C LEU A 25 -21.71 -21.16 5.59
N ARG A 26 -21.38 -20.82 6.84
CA ARG A 26 -21.56 -21.73 7.97
C ARG A 26 -23.02 -21.90 8.38
N LYS A 27 -23.81 -20.82 8.37
CA LYS A 27 -25.19 -20.82 8.87
C LYS A 27 -26.20 -21.27 7.82
N GLU A 28 -26.03 -20.84 6.57
CA GLU A 28 -27.01 -21.06 5.50
C GLU A 28 -26.67 -22.30 4.67
N PHE A 29 -25.39 -22.70 4.62
CA PHE A 29 -24.92 -23.83 3.81
C PHE A 29 -24.25 -24.92 4.64
N GLU A 30 -24.29 -24.82 5.98
CA GLU A 30 -23.78 -25.80 6.95
C GLU A 30 -22.31 -26.22 6.73
N LEU A 31 -21.52 -25.36 6.08
CA LEU A 31 -20.12 -25.65 5.79
C LEU A 31 -19.28 -25.60 7.07
N SER A 32 -18.27 -26.46 7.15
CA SER A 32 -17.30 -26.41 8.24
C SER A 32 -16.50 -25.10 8.20
N PRO A 33 -15.86 -24.69 9.31
CA PRO A 33 -15.00 -23.50 9.32
C PRO A 33 -13.88 -23.56 8.28
N ALA A 34 -13.31 -24.74 8.05
CA ALA A 34 -12.24 -24.94 7.07
C ALA A 34 -12.74 -24.81 5.63
N GLU A 35 -13.88 -25.42 5.31
CA GLU A 35 -14.50 -25.31 3.99
C GLU A 35 -14.94 -23.88 3.70
N SER A 36 -15.53 -23.19 4.69
CA SER A 36 -15.97 -21.80 4.54
C SER A 36 -14.80 -20.85 4.26
N GLN A 37 -13.67 -21.06 4.94
CA GLN A 37 -12.44 -20.33 4.67
C GLN A 37 -11.89 -20.64 3.27
N GLY A 38 -11.89 -21.92 2.88
CA GLY A 38 -11.44 -22.37 1.57
C GLY A 38 -12.27 -21.78 0.42
N VAL A 39 -13.60 -21.72 0.58
CA VAL A 39 -14.52 -21.10 -0.38
C VAL A 39 -14.30 -19.59 -0.45
N LEU A 40 -14.07 -18.90 0.68
CA LEU A 40 -13.73 -17.47 0.67
C LEU A 40 -12.43 -17.22 -0.11
N GLU A 41 -11.38 -18.01 0.12
CA GLU A 41 -10.11 -17.86 -0.59
C GLU A 41 -10.25 -18.17 -2.08
N LEU A 42 -10.98 -19.23 -2.44
CA LEU A 42 -11.27 -19.57 -3.82
C LEU A 42 -12.12 -18.49 -4.51
N ALA A 43 -13.15 -17.96 -3.84
CA ALA A 43 -13.99 -16.89 -4.36
C ALA A 43 -13.17 -15.60 -4.58
N LYS A 44 -12.27 -15.25 -3.67
CA LYS A 44 -11.34 -14.12 -3.84
C LYS A 44 -10.43 -14.30 -5.06
N GLN A 45 -9.95 -15.51 -5.28
CA GLN A 45 -9.11 -15.84 -6.43
C GLN A 45 -9.89 -15.83 -7.74
N CYS A 46 -11.07 -16.46 -7.77
CA CYS A 46 -11.87 -16.67 -8.98
C CYS A 46 -12.65 -15.43 -9.42
N LEU A 47 -13.28 -14.70 -8.48
CA LEU A 47 -14.18 -13.61 -8.82
C LEU A 47 -13.46 -12.28 -9.03
N PHE A 48 -12.32 -12.09 -8.36
CA PHE A 48 -11.69 -10.79 -8.34
C PHE A 48 -10.25 -10.78 -8.83
N GLY A 49 -9.52 -11.89 -8.75
CA GLY A 49 -8.04 -11.87 -8.81
C GLY A 49 -7.38 -11.02 -7.70
N GLN A 50 -8.14 -10.12 -7.05
CA GLN A 50 -7.85 -9.18 -5.97
C GLN A 50 -9.18 -8.73 -5.31
N SER A 51 -9.46 -9.17 -4.09
CA SER A 51 -10.61 -8.80 -3.22
C SER A 51 -11.26 -7.42 -3.46
N PRO A 52 -12.59 -7.23 -3.29
CA PRO A 52 -13.25 -5.94 -3.52
C PRO A 52 -12.57 -4.81 -2.72
N GLN A 53 -11.99 -3.86 -3.44
CA GLN A 53 -11.25 -2.71 -2.92
C GLN A 53 -12.14 -1.61 -2.29
N THR A 54 -13.45 -1.83 -2.23
CA THR A 54 -14.45 -0.77 -2.00
C THR A 54 -14.93 -0.66 -0.55
N VAL A 55 -14.51 -1.54 0.34
CA VAL A 55 -14.88 -1.44 1.76
C VAL A 55 -14.01 -0.38 2.43
N GLY A 56 -14.64 0.60 3.10
CA GLY A 56 -13.91 1.65 3.82
C GLY A 56 -13.54 2.91 3.04
N LYS A 57 -13.91 3.01 1.75
CA LYS A 57 -13.71 4.24 0.97
C LYS A 57 -14.81 5.26 1.21
N ILE A 58 -14.44 6.54 1.21
CA ILE A 58 -15.37 7.67 1.32
C ILE A 58 -15.06 8.73 0.28
N LYS A 59 -16.07 9.52 -0.08
CA LYS A 59 -15.87 10.80 -0.77
C LYS A 59 -15.68 11.90 0.26
N TYR A 60 -14.67 12.74 0.07
CA TYR A 60 -14.36 13.87 0.95
C TYR A 60 -14.11 15.12 0.12
N ILE A 61 -14.56 16.27 0.62
CA ILE A 61 -14.34 17.56 -0.05
C ILE A 61 -13.20 18.27 0.67
N CYS A 62 -12.13 18.56 -0.05
CA CYS A 62 -10.97 19.29 0.47
C CYS A 62 -10.53 20.39 -0.49
N ALA A 63 -9.63 21.25 -0.04
CA ALA A 63 -9.10 22.31 -0.90
C ALA A 63 -8.23 21.73 -2.02
N SER A 64 -8.31 22.33 -3.20
CA SER A 64 -7.42 22.08 -4.34
C SER A 64 -5.98 22.47 -3.97
N GLN A 65 -5.01 21.70 -4.46
CA GLN A 65 -3.59 22.06 -4.40
C GLN A 65 -3.29 23.36 -5.15
N HIS A 66 -4.07 23.67 -6.19
CA HIS A 66 -3.90 24.87 -6.99
C HIS A 66 -4.52 26.13 -6.34
N ALA A 67 -5.23 25.97 -5.21
CA ALA A 67 -5.83 27.08 -4.50
C ALA A 67 -4.75 27.94 -3.79
N ARG A 68 -4.56 29.17 -4.26
CA ARG A 68 -3.57 30.13 -3.73
C ARG A 68 -3.68 30.32 -2.21
N HIS A 69 -2.54 30.35 -1.54
CA HIS A 69 -2.43 30.70 -0.11
C HIS A 69 -2.95 32.11 0.19
N GLY A 70 -3.46 32.31 1.41
CA GLY A 70 -3.89 33.61 1.92
C GLY A 70 -5.36 33.97 1.65
N LYS A 71 -6.07 33.22 0.81
CA LYS A 71 -7.53 33.38 0.65
C LYS A 71 -8.30 32.63 1.75
N PRO A 72 -9.41 33.21 2.27
CA PRO A 72 -10.33 32.50 3.14
C PRO A 72 -10.74 31.14 2.55
N LEU A 73 -10.97 30.13 3.40
CA LEU A 73 -11.41 28.79 2.97
C LEU A 73 -12.66 28.85 2.07
N SER A 74 -13.54 29.83 2.31
CA SER A 74 -14.74 30.09 1.52
C SER A 74 -14.48 30.53 0.07
N GLU A 75 -13.27 30.97 -0.24
CA GLU A 75 -12.85 31.43 -1.58
C GLU A 75 -11.86 30.47 -2.24
N GLN A 76 -11.56 29.34 -1.60
CA GLN A 76 -10.67 28.33 -2.14
C GLN A 76 -11.46 27.39 -3.06
N GLU A 77 -10.81 26.99 -4.14
CA GLU A 77 -11.33 25.92 -4.98
C GLU A 77 -11.36 24.63 -4.16
N MET A 78 -12.54 24.02 -4.07
CA MET A 78 -12.76 22.76 -3.37
C MET A 78 -12.94 21.65 -4.40
N ILE A 79 -12.38 20.48 -4.12
CA ILE A 79 -12.50 19.31 -4.97
C ILE A 79 -12.98 18.11 -4.16
N GLU A 80 -13.69 17.18 -4.81
CA GLU A 80 -14.06 15.90 -4.24
C GLU A 80 -12.95 14.88 -4.52
N VAL A 81 -12.49 14.19 -3.47
CA VAL A 81 -11.50 13.13 -3.52
C VAL A 81 -12.06 11.85 -2.90
N GLU A 82 -11.62 10.69 -3.39
CA GLU A 82 -11.89 9.39 -2.79
C GLU A 82 -10.77 9.02 -1.81
N LEU A 83 -11.12 8.69 -0.56
CA LEU A 83 -10.18 8.37 0.52
C LEU A 83 -10.50 7.01 1.14
N THR A 84 -9.47 6.21 1.43
CA THR A 84 -9.59 4.90 2.07
C THR A 84 -9.42 5.01 3.59
N LEU A 85 -10.55 5.14 4.29
CA LEU A 85 -10.55 5.19 5.76
C LEU A 85 -10.32 3.83 6.42
N ASP A 86 -10.71 2.73 5.79
CA ASP A 86 -10.48 1.38 6.28
C ASP A 86 -9.83 0.54 5.18
N GLY A 87 -8.58 0.13 5.41
CA GLY A 87 -7.81 -0.75 4.53
C GLY A 87 -8.07 -2.24 4.77
N GLY A 88 -9.09 -2.58 5.57
CA GLY A 88 -9.49 -3.95 5.87
C GLY A 88 -8.39 -4.73 6.61
N VAL A 89 -8.05 -5.91 6.09
CA VAL A 89 -7.11 -6.83 6.74
C VAL A 89 -5.71 -6.21 6.95
N ASP A 90 -5.23 -5.36 6.03
CA ASP A 90 -3.94 -4.69 6.20
C ASP A 90 -3.92 -3.77 7.42
N ASP A 91 -5.01 -3.02 7.64
CA ASP A 91 -5.16 -2.13 8.79
C ASP A 91 -5.29 -2.92 10.10
N LEU A 92 -6.04 -4.02 10.07
CA LEU A 92 -6.20 -4.92 11.22
C LEU A 92 -4.87 -5.58 11.62
N ASN A 93 -4.04 -5.95 10.64
CA ASN A 93 -2.72 -6.50 10.90
C ASN A 93 -1.80 -5.49 11.60
N VAL A 94 -1.82 -4.23 11.16
CA VAL A 94 -1.05 -3.14 11.78
C VAL A 94 -1.57 -2.85 13.19
N LEU A 95 -2.89 -2.80 13.36
CA LEU A 95 -3.51 -2.60 14.66
C LEU A 95 -3.11 -3.69 15.66
N ARG A 96 -3.12 -4.96 15.22
CA ARG A 96 -2.74 -6.11 16.05
C ARG A 96 -1.27 -6.10 16.43
N ALA A 97 -0.39 -5.83 15.47
CA ALA A 97 1.06 -5.92 15.67
C ALA A 97 1.66 -4.68 16.35
N SER A 98 1.18 -3.49 15.97
CA SER A 98 1.83 -2.21 16.28
C SER A 98 0.92 -1.23 17.02
N GLY A 99 -0.35 -1.58 17.22
CA GLY A 99 -1.31 -0.82 18.03
C GLY A 99 -1.96 0.35 17.29
N PRO A 100 -2.90 1.05 17.98
CA PRO A 100 -3.77 2.05 17.36
C PRO A 100 -3.03 3.31 16.89
N LYS A 101 -1.91 3.65 17.54
CA LYS A 101 -1.07 4.79 17.13
C LYS A 101 -0.44 4.53 15.76
N ALA A 102 0.16 3.35 15.56
CA ALA A 102 0.75 2.96 14.29
C ALA A 102 -0.30 2.88 13.17
N LEU A 103 -1.48 2.32 13.46
CA LEU A 103 -2.59 2.31 12.51
C LEU A 103 -2.99 3.74 12.12
N ARG A 104 -3.13 4.64 13.10
CA ARG A 104 -3.49 6.04 12.81
C ARG A 104 -2.44 6.72 11.93
N GLN A 105 -1.16 6.51 12.22
CA GLN A 105 -0.05 7.04 11.42
C GLN A 105 -0.04 6.48 9.98
N LEU A 106 -0.31 5.19 9.81
CA LEU A 106 -0.50 4.60 8.48
C LEU A 106 -1.66 5.27 7.72
N LYS A 107 -2.79 5.48 8.39
CA LYS A 107 -3.94 6.19 7.80
C LYS A 107 -3.60 7.63 7.45
N VAL A 108 -2.85 8.35 8.28
CA VAL A 108 -2.38 9.72 7.95
C VAL A 108 -1.65 9.71 6.62
N MET A 109 -0.63 8.86 6.45
CA MET A 109 0.12 8.78 5.19
C MET A 109 -0.77 8.43 3.99
N ARG A 110 -1.62 7.41 4.14
CA ARG A 110 -2.54 6.97 3.08
C ARG A 110 -3.48 8.08 2.64
N LEU A 111 -4.19 8.70 3.57
CA LEU A 111 -5.20 9.72 3.27
C LEU A 111 -4.58 10.96 2.62
N THR A 112 -3.41 11.38 3.11
CA THR A 112 -2.71 12.53 2.52
C THR A 112 -2.23 12.26 1.11
N GLU A 113 -1.74 11.04 0.84
CA GLU A 113 -1.28 10.67 -0.48
C GLU A 113 -2.44 10.46 -1.46
N GLU A 114 -3.53 9.82 -1.05
CA GLU A 114 -4.72 9.64 -1.89
C GLU A 114 -5.36 10.98 -2.26
N ALA A 115 -5.44 11.92 -1.31
CA ALA A 115 -5.87 13.28 -1.61
C ALA A 115 -4.90 13.95 -2.60
N TRP A 116 -3.59 13.81 -2.36
CA TRP A 116 -2.57 14.41 -3.21
C TRP A 116 -2.63 13.92 -4.66
N ASP A 117 -2.81 12.61 -4.85
CA ASP A 117 -2.94 11.98 -6.16
C ASP A 117 -4.14 12.49 -6.97
N GLN A 118 -5.14 13.05 -6.29
CA GLN A 118 -6.36 13.60 -6.87
C GLN A 118 -6.35 15.13 -6.91
N SER A 119 -5.18 15.76 -6.82
CA SER A 119 -4.99 17.22 -6.78
C SER A 119 -5.60 17.90 -5.54
N GLY A 120 -5.89 17.12 -4.50
CA GLY A 120 -6.44 17.57 -3.23
C GLY A 120 -5.36 17.81 -2.19
N SER A 121 -5.68 18.63 -1.19
CA SER A 121 -4.79 18.91 -0.08
C SER A 121 -5.58 18.92 1.22
N LEU A 122 -5.29 17.96 2.09
CA LEU A 122 -5.91 17.85 3.41
C LEU A 122 -5.19 18.75 4.42
N THR A 123 -5.96 19.45 5.23
CA THR A 123 -5.45 20.14 6.42
C THR A 123 -5.27 19.17 7.59
N GLN A 124 -4.53 19.58 8.62
CA GLN A 124 -4.40 18.77 9.84
C GLN A 124 -5.76 18.60 10.53
N GLU A 125 -6.64 19.59 10.40
CA GLU A 125 -8.02 19.60 10.88
C GLU A 125 -8.91 18.60 10.12
N ASP A 126 -8.76 18.51 8.80
CA ASP A 126 -9.47 17.50 7.99
C ASP A 126 -9.09 16.09 8.44
N ILE A 127 -7.79 15.83 8.56
CA ILE A 127 -7.28 14.52 9.00
C ILE A 127 -7.74 14.20 10.43
N ALA A 128 -7.74 15.19 11.31
CA ALA A 128 -8.22 15.07 12.68
C ALA A 128 -9.72 14.70 12.73
N ARG A 129 -10.54 15.35 11.88
CA ARG A 129 -11.96 15.04 11.71
C ARG A 129 -12.18 13.64 11.16
N LEU A 130 -11.42 13.25 10.13
CA LEU A 130 -11.50 11.93 9.50
C LEU A 130 -11.15 10.80 10.48
N LEU A 131 -10.12 11.01 11.31
CA LEU A 131 -9.60 10.00 12.24
C LEU A 131 -10.13 10.14 13.67
N GLN A 132 -11.07 11.06 13.91
CA GLN A 132 -11.71 11.30 15.21
C GLN A 132 -10.71 11.52 16.36
N VAL A 133 -9.68 12.34 16.10
CA VAL A 133 -8.68 12.75 17.09
C VAL A 133 -8.48 14.27 17.03
N SER A 134 -7.69 14.84 17.93
CA SER A 134 -7.36 16.26 17.88
C SER A 134 -6.31 16.58 16.81
N SER A 135 -6.33 17.80 16.26
CA SER A 135 -5.27 18.30 15.36
C SER A 135 -3.88 18.28 16.01
N ARG A 136 -3.81 18.46 17.34
CA ARG A 136 -2.57 18.26 18.13
C ARG A 136 -2.04 16.83 18.02
N THR A 137 -2.91 15.83 18.01
CA THR A 137 -2.53 14.42 17.85
C THR A 137 -1.97 14.18 16.45
N ILE A 138 -2.66 14.68 15.41
CA ILE A 138 -2.20 14.59 14.02
C ILE A 138 -0.84 15.27 13.85
N ARG A 139 -0.63 16.46 14.43
CA ARG A 139 0.66 17.15 14.39
C ARG A 139 1.79 16.38 15.07
N GLN A 140 1.50 15.64 16.14
CA GLN A 140 2.48 14.77 16.77
C GLN A 140 2.80 13.57 15.86
N ASP A 141 1.78 12.94 15.28
CA ASP A 141 1.94 11.82 14.37
C ASP A 141 2.75 12.18 13.12
N ILE A 142 2.47 13.34 12.50
CA ILE A 142 3.23 13.84 11.35
C ILE A 142 4.70 14.04 11.70
N ARG A 143 5.01 14.65 12.85
CA ARG A 143 6.40 14.87 13.29
C ARG A 143 7.16 13.56 13.47
N GLU A 144 6.51 12.54 14.04
CA GLU A 144 7.12 11.22 14.21
C GLU A 144 7.32 10.51 12.87
N LEU A 145 6.34 10.60 11.97
CA LEU A 145 6.45 10.05 10.62
C LEU A 145 7.61 10.69 9.83
N GLN A 146 7.74 12.01 9.91
CA GLN A 146 8.82 12.77 9.29
C GLN A 146 10.19 12.42 9.90
N ALA A 147 10.27 12.24 11.22
CA ALA A 147 11.50 11.80 11.89
C ALA A 147 11.93 10.39 11.44
N ASP A 148 10.97 9.53 11.10
CA ASP A 148 11.22 8.21 10.50
C ASP A 148 11.51 8.28 8.97
N GLY A 149 11.54 9.48 8.40
CA GLY A 149 11.85 9.71 6.98
C GLY A 149 10.69 9.48 6.02
N ASN A 150 9.44 9.54 6.51
CA ASN A 150 8.26 9.51 5.66
C ASN A 150 7.87 10.92 5.23
N PHE A 151 7.40 11.04 3.99
CA PHE A 151 6.77 12.27 3.51
C PHE A 151 5.27 12.26 3.80
N VAL A 152 4.71 13.39 4.18
CA VAL A 152 3.29 13.54 4.47
C VAL A 152 2.77 14.79 3.78
N HIS A 153 1.90 14.60 2.79
CA HIS A 153 1.33 15.66 1.96
C HIS A 153 0.24 16.43 2.71
N THR A 154 0.60 17.58 3.29
CA THR A 154 -0.38 18.47 3.91
C THR A 154 -0.27 19.86 3.33
N ARG A 155 -1.38 20.61 3.35
CA ARG A 155 -1.44 21.99 2.82
C ARG A 155 -0.34 22.92 3.34
N GLY A 156 0.21 22.67 4.54
CA GLY A 156 1.29 23.46 5.13
C GLY A 156 2.73 23.04 4.75
N THR A 157 2.91 21.91 4.07
CA THR A 157 4.23 21.35 3.69
C THR A 157 4.51 21.38 2.20
N ASP A 158 3.48 21.50 1.36
CA ASP A 158 3.58 21.07 -0.04
C ASP A 158 3.85 22.20 -1.05
N HIS A 159 4.18 23.42 -0.59
CA HIS A 159 4.41 24.55 -1.49
C HIS A 159 5.83 24.68 -2.06
N ASP A 160 6.81 23.95 -1.51
CA ASP A 160 8.24 24.10 -1.88
C ASP A 160 8.99 22.79 -2.20
N ILE A 161 8.29 21.64 -2.24
CA ILE A 161 8.95 20.34 -2.36
C ILE A 161 8.48 19.65 -3.64
N GLY A 162 9.45 19.24 -4.46
CA GLY A 162 9.21 18.51 -5.70
C GLY A 162 8.56 17.13 -5.47
N ARG A 163 8.52 16.32 -6.54
CA ARG A 163 7.90 14.98 -6.54
C ARG A 163 8.44 14.12 -5.39
N SER A 164 7.62 13.84 -4.37
CA SER A 164 7.96 12.93 -3.29
C SER A 164 7.51 11.51 -3.61
N LEU A 165 8.30 10.52 -3.17
CA LEU A 165 7.99 9.11 -3.33
C LEU A 165 6.78 8.70 -2.48
N SER A 166 6.00 7.74 -2.98
CA SER A 166 4.98 7.08 -2.18
C SER A 166 5.57 6.39 -0.96
N HIS A 167 4.74 6.20 0.08
CA HIS A 167 5.12 5.36 1.22
C HIS A 167 5.42 3.90 0.80
N LYS A 168 4.89 3.45 -0.33
CA LYS A 168 5.16 2.12 -0.92
C LYS A 168 6.55 2.07 -1.54
N SER A 169 6.92 3.08 -2.33
CA SER A 169 8.26 3.23 -2.90
C SER A 169 9.32 3.38 -1.81
N ARG A 170 9.00 4.09 -0.72
CA ARG A 170 9.87 4.19 0.46
C ARG A 170 10.19 2.82 1.08
N ILE A 171 9.22 1.90 1.14
CA ILE A 171 9.45 0.53 1.64
C ILE A 171 10.48 -0.19 0.78
N ILE A 172 10.42 -0.03 -0.55
CA ILE A 172 11.37 -0.63 -1.47
C ILE A 172 12.77 -0.06 -1.26
N GLU A 173 12.91 1.25 -1.11
CA GLU A 173 14.21 1.86 -0.80
C GLU A 173 14.81 1.34 0.51
N LEU A 174 14.03 1.28 1.58
CA LEU A 174 14.50 0.74 2.87
C LEU A 174 14.98 -0.71 2.69
N TYR A 175 14.21 -1.52 1.97
CA TYR A 175 14.56 -2.91 1.69
C TYR A 175 15.86 -3.04 0.87
N LEU A 176 16.02 -2.25 -0.19
CA LEU A 176 17.22 -2.27 -1.03
C LEU A 176 18.46 -1.76 -0.29
N ASN A 177 18.29 -0.83 0.66
CA ASN A 177 19.34 -0.37 1.56
C ASN A 177 19.72 -1.39 2.65
N GLY A 178 19.05 -2.54 2.72
CA GLY A 178 19.36 -3.61 3.66
C GLY A 178 18.75 -3.40 5.06
N ASP A 179 17.75 -2.52 5.22
CA ASP A 179 17.00 -2.44 6.48
C ASP A 179 16.33 -3.79 6.79
N THR A 180 16.37 -4.19 8.07
CA THR A 180 15.68 -5.40 8.54
C THR A 180 14.15 -5.23 8.45
N TYR A 181 13.41 -6.32 8.29
CA TYR A 181 11.94 -6.27 8.28
C TYR A 181 11.36 -5.54 9.50
N ASP A 182 11.92 -5.74 10.69
CA ASP A 182 11.49 -5.03 11.90
C ASP A 182 11.74 -3.53 11.82
N SER A 183 12.86 -3.10 11.21
CA SER A 183 13.15 -1.69 10.93
C SER A 183 12.12 -1.11 9.96
N ILE A 184 11.81 -1.82 8.88
CA ILE A 184 10.85 -1.38 7.86
C ILE A 184 9.43 -1.31 8.44
N ILE A 185 9.00 -2.31 9.22
CA ILE A 185 7.69 -2.33 9.89
C ILE A 185 7.54 -1.12 10.80
N ARG A 186 8.60 -0.82 11.59
CA ARG A 186 8.63 0.40 12.39
C ARG A 186 8.53 1.60 11.46
N LYS A 187 9.55 1.94 10.68
CA LYS A 187 9.59 3.20 9.90
C LYS A 187 8.36 3.45 9.02
N SER A 188 7.85 2.43 8.34
CA SER A 188 6.74 2.55 7.39
C SER A 188 5.34 2.38 8.00
N ARG A 189 5.24 1.86 9.23
CA ARG A 189 3.96 1.47 9.86
C ARG A 189 3.15 0.42 9.09
N HIS A 190 3.77 -0.28 8.14
CA HIS A 190 3.13 -1.38 7.42
C HIS A 190 3.34 -2.72 8.12
N SER A 191 2.39 -3.63 7.90
CA SER A 191 2.54 -5.01 8.34
C SER A 191 3.63 -5.73 7.53
N ALA A 192 4.23 -6.77 8.12
CA ALA A 192 5.18 -7.64 7.42
C ALA A 192 4.59 -8.22 6.12
N PHE A 193 3.29 -8.52 6.13
CA PHE A 193 2.57 -9.03 4.96
C PHE A 193 2.51 -7.98 3.84
N SER A 194 2.13 -6.74 4.16
CA SER A 194 2.07 -5.66 3.18
C SER A 194 3.47 -5.34 2.63
N ILE A 195 4.50 -5.32 3.48
CA ILE A 195 5.91 -5.13 3.06
C ILE A 195 6.34 -6.21 2.07
N LYS A 196 6.12 -7.49 2.42
CA LYS A 196 6.45 -8.62 1.53
C LYS A 196 5.73 -8.47 0.18
N ARG A 197 4.45 -8.07 0.19
CA ARG A 197 3.68 -7.83 -1.05
C ARG A 197 4.30 -6.75 -1.92
N TYR A 198 4.72 -5.61 -1.34
CA TYR A 198 5.37 -4.54 -2.10
C TYR A 198 6.72 -4.98 -2.68
N VAL A 199 7.55 -5.66 -1.88
CA VAL A 199 8.84 -6.23 -2.33
C VAL A 199 8.63 -7.23 -3.47
N MET A 200 7.63 -8.11 -3.38
CA MET A 200 7.30 -9.03 -4.46
C MET A 200 6.77 -8.32 -5.71
N SER A 201 5.97 -7.26 -5.56
CA SER A 201 5.50 -6.43 -6.70
C SER A 201 6.68 -5.80 -7.43
N PHE A 202 7.63 -5.23 -6.68
CA PHE A 202 8.86 -4.69 -7.24
C PHE A 202 9.68 -5.77 -7.95
N GLY A 203 9.86 -6.94 -7.36
CA GLY A 203 10.56 -8.04 -8.02
C GLY A 203 9.88 -8.53 -9.30
N ARG A 204 8.54 -8.54 -9.36
CA ARG A 204 7.79 -8.82 -10.62
C ARG A 204 8.04 -7.75 -11.67
N LEU A 205 8.10 -6.47 -11.28
CA LEU A 205 8.47 -5.38 -12.18
C LEU A 205 9.85 -5.63 -12.80
N LEU A 206 10.83 -6.06 -12.01
CA LEU A 206 12.17 -6.40 -12.49
C LEU A 206 12.17 -7.58 -13.49
N LEU A 207 11.33 -8.60 -13.26
CA LEU A 207 11.18 -9.70 -14.22
C LEU A 207 10.64 -9.20 -15.57
N LEU A 208 9.63 -8.31 -15.55
CA LEU A 208 9.08 -7.74 -16.77
C LEU A 208 10.14 -6.95 -17.56
N LEU A 209 10.93 -6.12 -16.87
CA LEU A 209 12.06 -5.41 -17.47
C LEU A 209 13.09 -6.37 -18.09
N ASN A 210 13.46 -7.44 -17.37
CA ASN A 210 14.39 -8.45 -17.88
C ASN A 210 13.84 -9.21 -19.11
N HIS A 211 12.52 -9.28 -19.28
CA HIS A 211 11.86 -9.81 -20.47
C HIS A 211 11.70 -8.78 -21.60
N GLY A 212 12.24 -7.57 -21.45
CA GLY A 212 12.21 -6.51 -22.46
C GLY A 212 10.92 -5.69 -22.48
N MET A 213 10.06 -5.84 -21.47
CA MET A 213 8.85 -5.01 -21.34
C MET A 213 9.21 -3.69 -20.68
N ASN A 214 9.02 -2.59 -21.42
CA ASN A 214 9.35 -1.23 -20.96
C ASN A 214 8.13 -0.28 -20.99
N ASP A 215 6.97 -0.73 -21.47
CA ASP A 215 5.77 0.10 -21.51
C ASP A 215 5.12 0.20 -20.12
N VAL A 216 5.08 1.41 -19.57
CA VAL A 216 4.60 1.68 -18.21
C VAL A 216 3.14 1.28 -18.02
N LYS A 217 2.30 1.45 -19.06
CA LYS A 217 0.87 1.14 -19.00
C LYS A 217 0.63 -0.36 -18.99
N GLU A 218 1.35 -1.11 -19.81
CA GLU A 218 1.31 -2.56 -19.83
C GLU A 218 1.83 -3.13 -18.50
N MET A 219 2.95 -2.60 -18.00
CA MET A 219 3.53 -3.02 -16.72
C MET A 219 2.59 -2.72 -15.55
N SER A 220 2.00 -1.52 -15.47
CA SER A 220 1.07 -1.15 -14.39
C SER A 220 -0.16 -2.06 -14.37
N ARG A 221 -0.70 -2.40 -15.56
CA ARG A 221 -1.81 -3.34 -15.73
C ARG A 221 -1.46 -4.75 -15.26
N LEU A 222 -0.29 -5.27 -15.65
CA LEU A 222 0.15 -6.62 -15.25
C LEU A 222 0.48 -6.73 -13.76
N LEU A 223 1.00 -5.66 -13.17
CA LEU A 223 1.33 -5.58 -11.75
C LEU A 223 0.12 -5.26 -10.87
N GLY A 224 -0.97 -4.78 -11.47
CA GLY A 224 -2.18 -4.37 -10.74
C GLY A 224 -1.95 -3.17 -9.83
N GLN A 225 -1.19 -2.18 -10.31
CA GLN A 225 -0.86 -0.96 -9.56
C GLN A 225 -0.98 0.29 -10.45
N SER A 226 -0.90 1.49 -9.86
CA SER A 226 -1.00 2.73 -10.63
C SER A 226 0.23 2.96 -11.52
N GLU A 227 0.03 3.66 -12.65
CA GLU A 227 1.15 4.11 -13.49
C GLU A 227 2.15 4.97 -12.70
N ARG A 228 1.68 5.77 -11.72
CA ARG A 228 2.55 6.52 -10.81
C ARG A 228 3.48 5.59 -10.03
N LEU A 229 2.94 4.58 -9.35
CA LEU A 229 3.75 3.64 -8.56
C LEU A 229 4.73 2.85 -9.44
N THR A 230 4.30 2.45 -10.64
CA THR A 230 5.20 1.82 -11.62
C THR A 230 6.36 2.75 -12.00
N ASN A 231 6.10 4.03 -12.27
CA ASN A 231 7.16 4.99 -12.56
C ASN A 231 8.13 5.18 -11.38
N GLU A 232 7.62 5.31 -10.15
CA GLU A 232 8.48 5.42 -8.97
C GLU A 232 9.38 4.19 -8.79
N TYR A 233 8.85 2.99 -9.05
CA TYR A 233 9.66 1.77 -9.01
C TYR A 233 10.72 1.75 -10.12
N LEU A 234 10.41 2.28 -11.32
CA LEU A 234 11.39 2.44 -12.39
C LEU A 234 12.48 3.45 -12.02
N GLU A 235 12.12 4.57 -11.39
CA GLU A 235 13.07 5.57 -10.88
C GLU A 235 14.01 4.94 -9.83
N ILE A 236 13.46 4.16 -8.88
CA ILE A 236 14.26 3.39 -7.90
C ILE A 236 15.21 2.41 -8.61
N PHE A 237 14.71 1.69 -9.63
CA PHE A 237 15.50 0.74 -10.40
C PHE A 237 16.69 1.42 -11.11
N GLU A 238 16.45 2.51 -11.84
CA GLU A 238 17.50 3.24 -12.56
C GLU A 238 18.53 3.86 -11.59
N ALA A 239 18.09 4.37 -10.43
CA ALA A 239 18.99 4.89 -9.40
C ALA A 239 19.94 3.82 -8.82
N HIS A 240 19.50 2.57 -8.74
CA HIS A 240 20.32 1.44 -8.23
C HIS A 240 21.10 0.72 -9.33
N LYS A 241 20.79 0.97 -10.60
CA LYS A 241 21.49 0.41 -11.77
C LYS A 241 22.84 1.06 -12.02
N THR A 242 23.04 2.29 -11.54
CA THR A 242 24.28 3.07 -11.76
C THR A 242 25.39 2.63 -10.79
N GLY A 243 25.94 1.47 -11.06
CA GLY A 243 27.03 0.86 -10.30
C GLY A 243 26.85 -0.65 -10.39
N ASP A 244 27.73 -1.34 -11.14
CA ASP A 244 27.65 -2.77 -11.52
C ASP A 244 27.54 -3.79 -10.35
N LYS A 245 27.25 -3.34 -9.13
CA LYS A 245 26.93 -4.14 -7.96
C LYS A 245 25.51 -3.84 -7.51
N TRP A 246 24.57 -4.61 -8.03
CA TRP A 246 23.24 -4.70 -7.43
C TRP A 246 23.36 -5.05 -5.94
N PRO A 247 22.54 -4.46 -5.05
CA PRO A 247 22.50 -4.87 -3.65
C PRO A 247 22.36 -6.39 -3.54
N LYS A 248 23.02 -7.05 -2.60
CA LYS A 248 22.94 -8.52 -2.44
C LYS A 248 21.49 -9.02 -2.37
N VAL A 249 20.64 -8.24 -1.69
CA VAL A 249 19.20 -8.44 -1.54
C VAL A 249 18.46 -8.50 -2.90
N TYR A 250 18.93 -7.76 -3.91
CA TYR A 250 18.39 -7.80 -5.27
C TYR A 250 18.68 -9.14 -5.96
N VAL A 251 19.91 -9.62 -5.88
CA VAL A 251 20.31 -10.90 -6.51
C VAL A 251 19.52 -12.04 -5.88
N GLU A 252 19.38 -12.02 -4.56
CA GLU A 252 18.56 -12.98 -3.81
C GLU A 252 17.07 -12.92 -4.21
N LEU A 253 16.51 -11.71 -4.37
CA LEU A 253 15.12 -11.53 -4.81
C LEU A 253 14.89 -12.09 -6.22
N LEU A 254 15.81 -11.83 -7.16
CA LEU A 254 15.71 -12.37 -8.52
C LEU A 254 15.85 -13.89 -8.55
N ASP A 255 16.75 -14.48 -7.77
CA ASP A 255 16.93 -15.93 -7.72
C ASP A 255 15.69 -16.62 -7.12
N GLN A 256 15.12 -16.06 -6.05
CA GLN A 256 13.84 -16.53 -5.50
C GLN A 256 12.72 -16.46 -6.55
N LEU A 257 12.64 -15.37 -7.31
CA LEU A 257 11.60 -15.20 -8.32
C LEU A 257 11.79 -16.09 -9.55
N LYS A 258 13.02 -16.30 -10.03
CA LYS A 258 13.33 -17.26 -11.09
C LYS A 258 12.96 -18.68 -10.69
N THR A 259 13.12 -19.03 -9.42
CA THR A 259 12.73 -20.34 -8.87
C THR A 259 11.21 -20.51 -8.87
N LEU A 260 10.46 -19.45 -8.50
CA LEU A 260 9.00 -19.46 -8.46
C LEU A 260 8.35 -19.38 -9.86
N TYR A 261 9.02 -18.73 -10.81
CA TYR A 261 8.54 -18.53 -12.18
C TYR A 261 9.63 -18.91 -13.20
N PRO A 262 9.92 -20.21 -13.36
CA PRO A 262 10.93 -20.66 -14.30
C PRO A 262 10.52 -20.27 -15.73
N SER A 263 11.37 -19.49 -16.40
CA SER A 263 11.16 -19.17 -17.82
C SER A 263 11.17 -20.48 -18.63
N LYS A 264 10.17 -20.71 -19.48
CA LYS A 264 10.29 -21.74 -20.53
C LYS A 264 11.53 -21.38 -21.35
N LYS A 265 12.54 -22.27 -21.39
CA LYS A 265 13.66 -22.15 -22.33
C LYS A 265 13.05 -21.88 -23.72
N LYS A 266 13.47 -20.79 -24.38
CA LYS A 266 13.28 -20.68 -25.83
C LYS A 266 13.87 -21.98 -26.40
N SER A 267 13.05 -22.80 -27.05
CA SER A 267 13.56 -23.84 -27.94
C SER A 267 14.53 -23.11 -28.87
N LYS A 268 15.81 -23.48 -28.82
CA LYS A 268 16.71 -23.17 -29.94
C LYS A 268 15.94 -23.61 -31.17
N GLY A 269 15.71 -22.68 -32.10
CA GLY A 269 15.24 -23.09 -33.42
C GLY A 269 16.24 -24.13 -33.92
N ASP A 270 15.74 -25.32 -34.25
CA ASP A 270 16.44 -26.20 -35.16
C ASP A 270 16.55 -25.42 -36.47
N GLY A 271 17.69 -24.75 -36.62
CA GLY A 271 18.27 -24.52 -37.92
C GLY A 271 19.01 -25.81 -38.30
N ASP A 272 18.88 -26.14 -39.58
CA ASP A 272 19.49 -27.24 -40.32
C ASP A 272 18.93 -28.63 -40.05
N GLU A 273 18.08 -29.10 -40.98
CA GLU A 273 18.40 -30.31 -41.75
C GLU A 273 17.65 -30.31 -43.09
N SER A 274 18.43 -30.10 -44.16
CA SER A 274 18.28 -30.54 -45.57
C SER A 274 17.03 -30.20 -46.38
#